data_AF-A0A6C0KJS8-F1
#
_entry.id   AF-A0A6C0KJS8-F1
#
_cell.length_a   1.000
_cell.length_b   1.000
_cell.length_c   1.000
_cell.angle_alpha   90.00
_cell.angle_beta   90.00
_cell.angle_gamma   90.00
#
_symmetry.space_group_name_H-M   'P 1'
#
loop_
_entity.id
_entity.type
_entity.pdbx_description
1 polymer ?
#
loop_
_entity_poly.entity_id
_entity_poly.type
_entity_poly.pdbx_seq_one_letter_code
_entity_poly.pdbx_strand_id
1 'polypeptide(L)'
;MNSQQPITENWMSMYVPCIPPDMMLDGKRFSTIEDITDFFENKLCIGKVKRVDLITKPRGHTNILAAFVHFDCWYHTSEDMRKFMMGDGNGQCNIHGYFKRINEDDRGEHRNFYSSQNRSFGRYLTCKINTNPIPEIAPMLASELNVHQLVHALEVARETIAENEKRLEEQARRIAELEQLLGPIVLDNKGPIVADVMTPMTIDELDVSGNQYMGHNKSSYV
;
A
#
# COMPACT_ATOMS: atom_id res chain seq x y z
N MET A 1 0.95 15.82 -3.57
CA MET A 1 2.37 16.15 -3.30
C MET A 1 2.79 15.37 -2.09
N ASN A 2 3.58 14.31 -2.26
CA ASN A 2 4.08 13.52 -1.13
C ASN A 2 5.25 14.26 -0.49
N SER A 3 4.99 14.95 0.61
CA SER A 3 6.00 15.51 1.50
C SER A 3 6.75 14.37 2.17
N GLN A 4 7.85 13.91 1.54
CA GLN A 4 8.83 13.10 2.24
C GLN A 4 9.44 13.97 3.35
N GLN A 5 9.22 13.59 4.60
CA GLN A 5 9.89 14.24 5.72
C GLN A 5 11.41 14.09 5.58
N PRO A 6 12.20 15.09 6.00
CA PRO A 6 13.66 15.00 5.95
C PRO A 6 14.11 13.78 6.76
N ILE A 7 14.95 12.94 6.16
CA ILE A 7 15.53 11.77 6.81
C ILE A 7 16.44 12.30 7.93
N THR A 8 16.08 12.04 9.18
CA THR A 8 16.90 12.41 10.33
C THR A 8 18.13 11.51 10.43
N GLU A 9 19.27 12.04 10.88
CA GLU A 9 20.52 11.30 11.07
C GLU A 9 20.39 10.08 12.02
N ASN A 10 19.33 10.06 12.84
CA ASN A 10 19.13 9.08 13.90
C ASN A 10 17.99 8.08 13.60
N TRP A 11 17.88 7.61 12.36
CA TRP A 11 16.92 6.57 12.00
C TRP A 11 17.37 5.22 12.57
N MET A 12 16.43 4.43 13.09
CA MET A 12 16.67 3.12 13.75
C MET A 12 15.82 2.00 13.15
N SER A 13 15.29 2.19 11.94
CA SER A 13 14.42 1.22 11.30
C SER A 13 14.64 1.17 9.79
N MET A 14 14.63 -0.05 9.24
CA MET A 14 14.75 -0.33 7.81
C MET A 14 13.47 -0.96 7.28
N TYR A 15 13.11 -0.58 6.05
CA TYR A 15 12.07 -1.23 5.28
C TYR A 15 12.69 -2.08 4.18
N VAL A 16 12.36 -3.37 4.18
CA VAL A 16 12.69 -4.33 3.12
C VAL A 16 11.42 -4.57 2.29
N PRO A 17 11.30 -3.97 1.09
CA PRO A 17 10.05 -3.93 0.36
C PRO A 17 9.69 -5.24 -0.33
N CYS A 18 10.63 -6.16 -0.51
CA CYS A 18 10.39 -7.41 -1.18
C CYS A 18 11.44 -8.44 -0.77
N ILE A 19 10.97 -9.55 -0.22
CA ILE A 19 11.74 -10.76 0.01
C ILE A 19 11.16 -11.80 -0.97
N PRO A 20 11.87 -12.11 -2.07
CA PRO A 20 11.42 -13.10 -3.05
C PRO A 20 11.15 -14.46 -2.39
N PRO A 21 10.07 -15.17 -2.75
CA PRO A 21 9.71 -16.44 -2.12
C PRO A 21 10.74 -17.54 -2.36
N ASP A 22 11.54 -17.43 -3.42
CA ASP A 22 12.60 -18.36 -3.80
C ASP A 22 14.00 -17.93 -3.32
N MET A 23 14.09 -16.91 -2.46
CA MET A 23 15.37 -16.41 -1.95
C MET A 23 16.00 -17.42 -0.97
N MET A 24 17.25 -17.76 -1.23
CA MET A 24 18.06 -18.67 -0.44
C MET A 24 19.33 -17.97 0.06
N LEU A 25 19.79 -18.34 1.26
CA LEU A 25 21.08 -17.97 1.83
C LEU A 25 21.61 -19.15 2.64
N ASP A 26 22.89 -19.47 2.52
CA ASP A 26 23.54 -20.58 3.26
C ASP A 26 22.82 -21.94 3.16
N GLY A 27 22.15 -22.20 2.04
CA GLY A 27 21.44 -23.46 1.83
C GLY A 27 20.03 -23.52 2.43
N LYS A 28 19.58 -22.45 3.09
CA LYS A 28 18.22 -22.34 3.63
C LYS A 28 17.42 -21.22 2.96
N ARG A 29 16.09 -21.36 2.99
CA ARG A 29 15.17 -20.32 2.53
C ARG A 29 15.26 -19.12 3.46
N PHE A 30 15.36 -17.92 2.90
CA PHE A 30 15.39 -16.67 3.65
C PHE A 30 13.98 -16.07 3.71
N SER A 31 13.23 -16.35 4.79
CA SER A 31 11.82 -15.92 4.85
C SER A 31 11.25 -15.70 6.24
N THR A 32 11.94 -16.11 7.30
CA THR A 32 11.44 -16.05 8.68
C THR A 32 11.98 -14.84 9.43
N ILE A 33 11.36 -14.51 10.56
CA ILE A 33 11.84 -13.46 11.47
C ILE A 33 13.25 -13.80 11.97
N GLU A 34 13.49 -15.06 12.28
CA GLU A 34 14.77 -15.57 12.77
C GLU A 34 15.86 -15.44 11.70
N ASP A 35 15.55 -15.74 10.43
CA ASP A 35 16.51 -15.58 9.32
C ASP A 35 16.93 -14.12 9.13
N ILE A 36 15.94 -13.21 9.18
CA ILE A 36 16.17 -11.77 8.99
C ILE A 36 16.95 -11.20 10.17
N THR A 37 16.59 -11.59 11.39
CA THR A 37 17.27 -11.17 12.63
C THR A 37 18.73 -11.62 12.62
N ASP A 38 18.98 -12.92 12.39
CA ASP A 38 20.33 -13.48 12.30
C ASP A 38 21.15 -12.82 11.18
N PHE A 39 20.54 -12.54 10.04
CA PHE A 39 21.23 -11.89 8.94
C PHE A 39 21.70 -10.47 9.28
N PHE A 40 20.82 -9.61 9.79
CA PHE A 40 21.19 -8.23 10.09
C PHE A 40 22.10 -8.10 11.33
N GLU A 41 21.91 -8.95 12.33
CA GLU A 41 22.67 -8.90 13.59
C GLU A 41 24.01 -9.65 13.52
N ASN A 42 24.03 -10.89 13.02
CA ASN A 42 25.19 -11.78 13.14
C ASN A 42 25.99 -11.96 11.84
N LYS A 43 25.36 -11.80 10.67
CA LYS A 43 26.00 -12.06 9.37
C LYS A 43 26.50 -10.78 8.71
N LEU A 44 25.58 -9.84 8.51
CA LEU A 44 25.89 -8.51 7.99
C LEU A 44 26.46 -7.62 9.10
N CYS A 45 26.17 -7.93 10.36
CA CYS A 45 26.68 -7.24 11.55
C CYS A 45 26.46 -5.73 11.49
N ILE A 46 25.25 -5.26 11.21
CA ILE A 46 25.00 -3.80 11.10
C ILE A 46 24.39 -3.20 12.36
N GLY A 47 23.73 -3.99 13.20
CA GLY A 47 23.11 -3.47 14.41
C GLY A 47 22.40 -4.55 15.21
N LYS A 48 22.08 -4.22 16.46
CA LYS A 48 21.29 -5.08 17.33
C LYS A 48 19.83 -5.01 16.91
N VAL A 49 19.24 -6.13 16.48
CA VAL A 49 17.85 -6.14 16.07
C VAL A 49 16.96 -6.17 17.32
N LYS A 50 16.03 -5.21 17.39
CA LYS A 50 15.03 -5.11 18.45
C LYS A 50 13.81 -5.97 18.14
N ARG A 51 13.27 -5.82 16.92
CA ARG A 51 12.18 -6.66 16.40
C ARG A 51 12.09 -6.61 14.88
N VAL A 52 11.39 -7.57 14.30
CA VAL A 52 11.08 -7.62 12.87
C VAL A 52 9.57 -7.77 12.69
N ASP A 53 8.98 -6.86 11.94
CA ASP A 53 7.56 -6.92 11.58
C ASP A 53 7.44 -7.42 10.12
N LEU A 54 6.98 -8.66 9.94
CA LEU A 54 6.71 -9.21 8.62
C LEU A 54 5.33 -8.80 8.13
N ILE A 55 5.26 -8.33 6.89
CA ILE A 55 4.01 -7.99 6.22
C ILE A 55 3.93 -8.71 4.88
N THR A 56 2.71 -9.11 4.52
CA THR A 56 2.42 -9.62 3.18
C THR A 56 1.65 -8.57 2.42
N LYS A 57 2.13 -8.19 1.23
CA LYS A 57 1.45 -7.22 0.37
C LYS A 57 1.12 -7.82 -1.00
N PRO A 58 -0.04 -7.46 -1.59
CA PRO A 58 -0.36 -7.88 -2.94
C PRO A 58 0.57 -7.18 -3.95
N ARG A 59 1.03 -7.94 -4.93
CA ARG A 59 1.77 -7.47 -6.11
C ARG A 59 1.27 -8.23 -7.34
N GLY A 60 0.33 -7.59 -8.05
CA GLY A 60 -0.40 -8.25 -9.14
C GLY A 60 -1.20 -9.44 -8.60
N HIS A 61 -1.03 -10.61 -9.21
CA HIS A 61 -1.70 -11.86 -8.81
C HIS A 61 -0.96 -12.63 -7.70
N THR A 62 0.13 -12.08 -7.16
CA THR A 62 0.95 -12.77 -6.16
C THR A 62 1.09 -11.93 -4.90
N ASN A 63 1.26 -12.61 -3.78
CA ASN A 63 1.62 -11.97 -2.52
C ASN A 63 3.14 -11.96 -2.37
N ILE A 64 3.70 -10.81 -1.99
CA ILE A 64 5.13 -10.68 -1.70
C ILE A 64 5.33 -10.36 -0.23
N LEU A 65 6.34 -10.99 0.35
CA LEU A 65 6.78 -10.74 1.70
C LEU A 65 7.59 -9.44 1.73
N ALA A 66 7.33 -8.60 2.71
CA ALA A 66 8.13 -7.43 3.04
C ALA A 66 8.35 -7.39 4.57
N ALA A 67 9.35 -6.65 5.01
CA ALA A 67 9.71 -6.61 6.42
C ALA A 67 10.04 -5.18 6.85
N PHE A 68 9.71 -4.86 8.11
CA PHE A 68 10.30 -3.74 8.82
C PHE A 68 11.25 -4.29 9.87
N VAL A 69 12.51 -3.85 9.84
CA VAL A 69 13.55 -4.28 10.77
C VAL A 69 13.87 -3.10 11.67
N HIS A 70 13.59 -3.23 12.95
CA HIS A 70 13.84 -2.19 13.94
C HIS A 70 15.07 -2.56 14.75
N PHE A 71 15.98 -1.60 14.91
CA PHE A 71 17.23 -1.77 15.62
C PHE A 71 17.15 -1.09 16.98
N ASP A 72 17.76 -1.72 17.99
CA ASP A 72 17.99 -1.08 19.29
C ASP A 72 19.17 -0.11 19.19
N CYS A 73 20.22 -0.53 18.48
CA CYS A 73 21.37 0.29 18.14
C CYS A 73 22.05 -0.16 16.85
N TRP A 74 22.78 0.76 16.23
CA TRP A 74 23.69 0.47 15.12
C TRP A 74 25.05 0.01 15.63
N TYR A 75 25.67 -0.93 14.92
CA TYR A 75 27.07 -1.28 15.11
C TYR A 75 27.98 -0.35 14.31
N HIS A 76 29.23 -0.19 14.75
CA HIS A 76 30.21 0.67 14.08
C HIS A 76 30.47 0.24 12.63
N THR A 77 30.41 -1.06 12.36
CA THR A 77 30.49 -1.69 11.03
C THR A 77 29.42 -1.22 10.04
N SER A 78 28.34 -0.59 10.50
CA SER A 78 27.27 -0.06 9.63
C SER A 78 27.51 1.37 9.12
N GLU A 79 28.52 2.09 9.63
CA GLU A 79 28.66 3.53 9.38
C GLU A 79 28.68 3.90 7.90
N ASP A 80 29.47 3.19 7.10
CA ASP A 80 29.60 3.48 5.67
C ASP A 80 28.28 3.21 4.93
N MET A 81 27.59 2.11 5.28
CA MET A 81 26.27 1.83 4.73
C MET A 81 25.27 2.93 5.10
N ARG A 82 25.27 3.40 6.36
CA ARG A 82 24.35 4.45 6.81
C ARG A 82 24.64 5.79 6.14
N LYS A 83 25.92 6.17 6.03
CA LYS A 83 26.36 7.37 5.30
C LYS A 83 25.94 7.30 3.83
N PHE A 84 26.16 6.16 3.18
CA PHE A 84 25.72 5.93 1.80
C PHE A 84 24.20 6.09 1.67
N MET A 85 23.41 5.42 2.52
CA MET A 85 21.95 5.52 2.46
C MET A 85 21.44 6.95 2.70
N MET A 86 22.08 7.75 3.56
CA MET A 86 21.67 9.14 3.80
C MET A 86 22.14 10.13 2.72
N GLY A 87 23.25 9.82 2.04
CA GLY A 87 23.77 10.58 0.91
C GLY A 87 23.38 9.96 -0.43
N ASP A 88 24.37 9.45 -1.16
CA ASP A 88 24.26 8.98 -2.55
C ASP A 88 23.18 7.92 -2.80
N GLY A 89 22.88 7.12 -1.79
CA GLY A 89 21.88 6.06 -1.83
C GLY A 89 20.44 6.56 -1.84
N ASN A 90 20.18 7.85 -1.61
CA ASN A 90 18.83 8.45 -1.60
C ASN A 90 17.83 7.66 -0.73
N GLY A 91 18.25 7.32 0.48
CA GLY A 91 17.47 6.57 1.47
C GLY A 91 17.42 5.06 1.23
N GLN A 92 18.23 4.49 0.34
CA GLN A 92 18.19 3.06 0.03
C GLN A 92 19.56 2.45 -0.32
N CYS A 93 19.69 1.14 -0.13
CA CYS A 93 20.84 0.34 -0.57
C CYS A 93 20.39 -1.07 -1.01
N ASN A 94 21.20 -1.73 -1.83
CA ASN A 94 21.01 -3.14 -2.19
C ASN A 94 22.07 -4.00 -1.51
N ILE A 95 21.63 -5.04 -0.81
CA ILE A 95 22.49 -5.97 -0.10
C ILE A 95 22.42 -7.32 -0.79
N HIS A 96 23.54 -7.73 -1.37
CA HIS A 96 23.66 -8.98 -2.14
C HIS A 96 23.94 -10.21 -1.27
N GLY A 97 24.31 -10.01 0.00
CA GLY A 97 24.77 -11.09 0.85
C GLY A 97 25.57 -10.55 2.02
N TYR A 98 26.53 -11.34 2.50
CA TYR A 98 27.44 -10.94 3.56
C TYR A 98 28.84 -11.53 3.34
N PHE A 99 29.85 -10.92 3.96
CA PHE A 99 31.22 -11.43 3.92
C PHE A 99 31.47 -12.34 5.11
N LYS A 100 31.83 -13.61 4.84
CA LYS A 100 32.17 -14.58 5.88
C LYS A 100 33.68 -14.71 5.97
N ARG A 101 34.27 -14.36 7.11
CA ARG A 101 35.67 -14.71 7.43
C ARG A 101 35.76 -16.21 7.69
N ILE A 102 36.65 -16.90 6.98
CA ILE A 102 36.83 -18.36 7.09
C ILE A 102 38.02 -18.68 8.00
N ASN A 103 39.12 -17.92 7.90
CA ASN A 103 40.35 -18.12 8.65
C ASN A 103 40.88 -16.79 9.22
N GLU A 104 41.84 -16.86 10.15
CA GLU A 104 42.56 -15.70 10.71
C GLU A 104 43.34 -14.91 9.64
N ASP A 105 43.73 -15.56 8.53
CA ASP A 105 44.48 -14.97 7.40
C ASP A 105 43.63 -14.09 6.44
N ASP A 106 42.48 -13.59 6.89
CA ASP A 106 41.59 -12.66 6.16
C ASP A 106 41.09 -13.14 4.77
N ARG A 107 41.28 -14.41 4.42
CA ARG A 107 40.65 -15.06 3.26
C ARG A 107 39.18 -15.31 3.56
N GLY A 108 38.37 -14.28 3.43
CA GLY A 108 36.92 -14.40 3.51
C GLY A 108 36.27 -14.71 2.16
N GLU A 109 35.05 -15.21 2.22
CA GLU A 109 34.21 -15.52 1.06
C GLU A 109 32.94 -14.68 1.15
N HIS A 110 32.55 -14.05 0.03
CA HIS A 110 31.26 -13.39 -0.04
C HIS A 110 30.14 -14.42 -0.28
N ARG A 111 29.22 -14.51 0.66
CA ARG A 111 28.04 -15.39 0.61
C ARG A 111 26.87 -14.61 0.04
N ASN A 112 26.55 -14.85 -1.23
CA ASN A 112 25.45 -14.20 -1.93
C ASN A 112 24.09 -14.85 -1.65
N PHE A 113 23.03 -14.05 -1.66
CA PHE A 113 21.68 -14.55 -1.86
C PHE A 113 21.54 -15.12 -3.27
N TYR A 114 20.77 -16.19 -3.42
CA TYR A 114 20.51 -16.83 -4.71
C TYR A 114 19.08 -17.37 -4.81
N SER A 115 18.64 -17.71 -6.03
CA SER A 115 17.34 -18.35 -6.25
C SER A 115 17.41 -19.85 -5.97
N SER A 116 16.39 -20.40 -5.30
CA SER A 116 16.23 -21.85 -5.12
C SER A 116 16.07 -22.60 -6.44
N GLN A 117 15.64 -21.91 -7.51
CA GLN A 117 15.46 -22.51 -8.85
C GLN A 117 16.76 -22.50 -9.66
N ASN A 118 17.61 -21.49 -9.45
CA ASN A 118 18.89 -21.35 -10.14
C ASN A 118 19.93 -20.70 -9.21
N ARG A 119 20.90 -21.50 -8.76
CA ARG A 119 21.95 -21.04 -7.85
C ARG A 119 22.86 -19.95 -8.45
N SER A 120 23.00 -19.92 -9.76
CA SER A 120 23.76 -18.87 -10.46
C SER A 120 22.96 -17.57 -10.56
N PHE A 121 21.65 -17.60 -10.34
CA PHE A 121 20.81 -16.41 -10.33
C PHE A 121 20.93 -15.71 -8.97
N GLY A 122 21.74 -14.66 -8.94
CA GLY A 122 21.93 -13.82 -7.76
C GLY A 122 20.64 -13.09 -7.35
N ARG A 123 20.37 -13.08 -6.05
CA ARG A 123 19.30 -12.30 -5.43
C ARG A 123 19.92 -11.19 -4.58
N TYR A 124 19.11 -10.24 -4.15
CA TYR A 124 19.51 -9.18 -3.24
C TYR A 124 18.31 -8.68 -2.45
N LEU A 125 18.57 -8.07 -1.29
CA LEU A 125 17.60 -7.31 -0.52
C LEU A 125 17.76 -5.83 -0.86
N THR A 126 16.72 -5.19 -1.36
CA THR A 126 16.66 -3.73 -1.30
C THR A 126 16.28 -3.35 0.12
N CYS A 127 17.03 -2.45 0.72
CA CYS A 127 16.71 -1.89 2.01
C CYS A 127 16.52 -0.39 1.88
N LYS A 128 15.52 0.14 2.59
CA LYS A 128 15.18 1.56 2.60
C LYS A 128 15.15 2.08 4.03
N ILE A 129 15.51 3.33 4.23
CA ILE A 129 15.31 4.00 5.52
C ILE A 129 13.82 4.08 5.77
N ASN A 130 13.38 3.58 6.93
CA ASN A 130 12.00 3.69 7.36
C ASN A 130 11.82 5.01 8.12
N THR A 131 11.21 6.01 7.46
CA THR A 131 11.01 7.34 8.05
C THR A 131 9.86 7.40 9.04
N ASN A 132 8.93 6.43 9.00
CA ASN A 132 7.77 6.36 9.87
C ASN A 132 7.70 5.00 10.58
N PRO A 133 8.65 4.70 11.49
CA PRO A 133 8.63 3.45 12.23
C PRO A 133 7.37 3.33 13.09
N ILE A 134 6.77 2.15 13.08
CA ILE A 134 5.62 1.84 13.94
C ILE A 134 6.10 1.94 15.40
N PRO A 135 5.50 2.80 16.24
CA PRO A 135 5.91 2.92 17.64
C PRO A 135 5.78 1.57 18.37
N GLU A 136 6.75 1.26 19.22
CA GLU A 136 6.55 0.16 20.16
C GLU A 136 5.56 0.60 21.23
N ILE A 137 4.52 -0.19 21.45
CA ILE A 137 3.65 0.00 22.61
C ILE A 137 4.43 -0.54 23.81
N ALA A 138 5.03 0.35 24.60
CA ALA A 138 5.74 -0.04 25.81
C ALA A 138 4.78 -0.83 26.72
N PRO A 139 5.17 -2.00 27.25
CA PRO A 139 4.32 -2.79 28.14
C PRO A 139 3.80 -2.00 29.35
N MET A 140 4.54 -0.96 29.79
CA MET A 140 4.11 -0.07 30.88
C MET A 140 2.91 0.82 30.52
N LEU A 141 2.73 1.19 29.24
CA LEU A 141 1.52 1.86 28.76
C LEU A 141 0.33 0.90 28.66
N ALA A 142 0.57 -0.39 28.43
CA ALA A 142 -0.47 -1.41 28.43
C ALA A 142 -0.94 -1.78 29.84
N SER A 143 -0.09 -1.64 30.87
CA SER A 143 -0.47 -1.82 32.27
C SER A 143 -1.07 -0.57 32.93
N GLU A 144 -0.70 0.63 32.46
CA GLU A 144 -1.27 1.91 32.95
C GLU A 144 -2.54 2.35 32.20
N LEU A 145 -2.81 1.78 31.02
CA LEU A 145 -4.15 1.72 30.46
C LEU A 145 -4.98 0.82 31.38
N ASN A 146 -5.54 1.47 32.42
CA ASN A 146 -6.51 0.92 33.34
C ASN A 146 -7.46 0.05 32.53
N VAL A 147 -7.58 -1.24 32.85
CA VAL A 147 -8.34 -2.25 32.11
C VAL A 147 -9.69 -1.71 31.59
N HIS A 148 -10.30 -0.80 32.35
CA HIS A 148 -11.51 -0.07 32.00
C HIS A 148 -11.45 0.79 30.71
N GLN A 149 -10.34 1.48 30.45
CA GLN A 149 -10.14 2.26 29.20
C GLN A 149 -9.94 1.33 28.00
N LEU A 150 -9.27 0.19 28.21
CA LEU A 150 -9.08 -0.82 27.18
C LEU A 150 -10.39 -1.54 26.83
N VAL A 151 -11.19 -1.90 27.85
CA VAL A 151 -12.54 -2.45 27.69
C VAL A 151 -13.44 -1.45 26.97
N HIS A 152 -13.42 -0.17 27.37
CA HIS A 152 -14.20 0.86 26.70
C HIS A 152 -13.76 1.06 25.24
N ALA A 153 -12.46 1.05 24.94
CA ALA A 153 -11.98 1.13 23.55
C ALA A 153 -12.40 -0.09 22.71
N LEU A 154 -12.40 -1.28 23.30
CA LEU A 154 -12.91 -2.50 22.66
C LEU A 154 -14.43 -2.46 22.45
N GLU A 155 -15.18 -1.92 23.41
CA GLU A 155 -16.63 -1.72 23.30
C GLU A 155 -16.96 -0.72 22.19
N VAL A 156 -16.30 0.44 22.15
CA VAL A 156 -16.47 1.44 21.08
C VAL A 156 -16.07 0.87 19.72
N ALA A 157 -14.98 0.09 19.64
CA ALA A 157 -14.58 -0.56 18.40
C ALA A 157 -15.63 -1.59 17.95
N ARG A 158 -16.21 -2.36 18.88
CA ARG A 158 -17.30 -3.31 18.58
C ARG A 158 -18.58 -2.61 18.14
N GLU A 159 -18.96 -1.52 18.80
CA GLU A 159 -20.11 -0.70 18.39
C GLU A 159 -19.92 -0.12 17.00
N THR A 160 -18.72 0.39 16.70
CA THR A 160 -18.38 0.92 15.38
C THR A 160 -18.43 -0.17 14.31
N ILE A 161 -17.99 -1.39 14.62
CA ILE A 161 -18.09 -2.54 13.72
C ILE A 161 -19.57 -2.88 13.48
N ALA A 162 -20.39 -2.96 14.52
CA ALA A 162 -21.82 -3.26 14.39
C ALA A 162 -22.57 -2.18 13.60
N GLU A 163 -22.25 -0.91 13.81
CA GLU A 163 -22.85 0.19 13.05
C GLU A 163 -22.39 0.19 11.59
N ASN A 164 -21.12 -0.12 11.33
CA ASN A 164 -20.61 -0.28 9.98
C ASN A 164 -21.23 -1.48 9.26
N GLU A 165 -21.43 -2.61 9.94
CA GLU A 165 -22.15 -3.78 9.41
C GLU A 165 -23.59 -3.43 9.06
N LYS A 166 -24.31 -2.72 9.92
CA LYS A 166 -25.68 -2.26 9.65
C LYS A 166 -25.73 -1.29 8.46
N ARG A 167 -24.77 -0.36 8.37
CA ARG A 167 -24.65 0.55 7.21
C ARG A 167 -24.34 -0.21 5.93
N LEU A 168 -23.50 -1.25 6.03
CA LEU A 168 -23.16 -2.11 4.90
C LEU A 168 -24.38 -2.91 4.42
N GLU A 169 -25.17 -3.47 5.32
CA GLU A 169 -26.44 -4.15 5.00
C GLU A 169 -27.45 -3.19 4.37
N GLU A 170 -27.58 -1.97 4.88
CA GLU A 170 -28.48 -0.97 4.31
C GLU A 170 -28.02 -0.53 2.92
N GLN A 171 -26.71 -0.32 2.73
CA GLN A 171 -26.14 -0.03 1.42
C GLN A 171 -26.33 -1.20 0.45
N ALA A 172 -26.11 -2.44 0.88
CA ALA A 172 -26.35 -3.64 0.07
C ALA A 172 -27.82 -3.78 -0.33
N ARG A 173 -28.75 -3.48 0.58
CA ARG A 173 -30.19 -3.46 0.29
C ARG A 173 -30.57 -2.39 -0.73
N ARG A 174 -30.03 -1.17 -0.59
CA ARG A 174 -30.25 -0.09 -1.57
C ARG A 174 -29.66 -0.46 -2.94
N ILE A 175 -28.50 -1.11 -2.98
CA ILE A 175 -27.91 -1.64 -4.22
C ILE A 175 -28.85 -2.68 -4.84
N ALA A 176 -29.34 -3.65 -4.07
CA ALA A 176 -30.28 -4.65 -4.57
C ALA A 176 -31.60 -4.05 -5.10
N GLU A 177 -32.13 -3.03 -4.42
CA GLU A 177 -33.33 -2.30 -4.85
C GLU A 177 -33.09 -1.52 -6.16
N LEU A 178 -31.95 -0.83 -6.26
CA LEU A 178 -31.54 -0.13 -7.48
C LEU A 178 -31.30 -1.11 -8.64
N GLU A 179 -30.68 -2.27 -8.39
CA GLU A 179 -30.51 -3.34 -9.37
C GLU A 179 -31.87 -3.89 -9.84
N GLN A 180 -32.84 -4.03 -8.94
CA GLN A 180 -34.20 -4.45 -9.27
C GLN A 180 -34.97 -3.39 -10.07
N LEU A 181 -34.71 -2.10 -9.83
CA LEU A 181 -35.24 -0.96 -10.61
C LEU A 181 -34.56 -0.79 -11.98
N LEU A 182 -33.30 -1.22 -12.11
CA LEU A 182 -32.56 -1.24 -13.38
C LEU A 182 -32.86 -2.49 -14.23
N GLY A 183 -33.30 -3.59 -13.61
CA GLY A 183 -33.68 -4.84 -14.28
C GLY A 183 -34.72 -4.71 -15.40
N PRO A 184 -35.73 -3.81 -15.34
CA PRO A 184 -36.70 -3.61 -16.42
C PRO A 184 -36.23 -2.66 -17.52
N ILE A 185 -35.22 -1.82 -17.31
CA ILE A 185 -34.85 -0.76 -18.29
C ILE A 185 -33.91 -1.31 -19.40
N VAL A 186 -33.20 -2.42 -19.16
CA VAL A 186 -32.21 -2.95 -20.12
C VAL A 186 -32.78 -4.02 -21.06
N LEU A 187 -34.05 -4.43 -20.93
CA LEU A 187 -34.61 -5.52 -21.73
C LEU A 187 -35.83 -5.18 -22.61
N ASP A 188 -36.01 -3.92 -23.01
CA ASP A 188 -36.97 -3.55 -24.05
C ASP A 188 -36.37 -2.87 -25.29
N ASN A 189 -35.06 -3.03 -25.53
CA ASN A 189 -34.46 -2.70 -26.84
C ASN A 189 -34.20 -3.97 -27.66
N LYS A 190 -35.27 -4.65 -28.07
CA LYS A 190 -35.26 -5.49 -29.29
C LYS A 190 -35.66 -4.65 -30.49
N GLY A 191 -34.69 -3.92 -31.04
CA GLY A 191 -34.78 -3.22 -32.32
C GLY A 191 -33.49 -2.45 -32.56
N PRO A 192 -32.99 -2.35 -33.81
CA PRO A 192 -31.80 -1.55 -34.08
C PRO A 192 -32.10 -0.10 -33.70
N ILE A 193 -31.28 0.45 -32.81
CA ILE A 193 -31.31 1.88 -32.48
C ILE A 193 -30.82 2.60 -33.73
N VAL A 194 -31.77 3.09 -34.53
CA VAL A 194 -31.49 4.13 -35.51
C VAL A 194 -31.17 5.36 -34.66
N ALA A 195 -29.90 5.76 -34.65
CA ALA A 195 -29.50 7.02 -34.06
C ALA A 195 -30.24 8.12 -34.83
N ASP A 196 -31.31 8.64 -34.22
CA ASP A 196 -31.97 9.85 -34.70
C ASP A 196 -31.03 11.01 -34.38
N VAL A 197 -30.06 11.19 -35.28
CA VAL A 197 -29.19 12.34 -35.31
C VAL A 197 -30.12 13.52 -35.49
N MET A 198 -30.35 14.30 -34.44
CA MET A 198 -30.98 15.61 -34.55
C MET A 198 -30.11 16.48 -35.44
N THR A 199 -30.34 16.42 -36.75
CA THR A 199 -29.83 17.38 -37.71
C THR A 199 -30.53 18.70 -37.42
N PRO A 200 -29.79 19.79 -37.13
CA PRO A 200 -30.42 21.10 -36.96
C PRO A 200 -31.13 21.49 -38.26
N MET A 201 -32.39 21.88 -38.11
CA MET A 201 -33.31 22.26 -39.19
C MET A 201 -32.67 23.38 -40.04
N THR A 202 -32.61 23.18 -41.36
CA THR A 202 -32.06 24.16 -42.29
C THR A 202 -33.05 25.29 -42.55
N ILE A 203 -32.54 26.50 -42.73
CA ILE A 203 -33.29 27.76 -42.80
C ILE A 203 -34.33 27.83 -43.95
N ASP A 204 -34.29 26.87 -44.88
CA ASP A 204 -35.23 26.76 -46.00
C ASP A 204 -36.56 26.08 -45.63
N GLU A 205 -36.68 25.50 -44.42
CA GLU A 205 -37.92 24.86 -43.92
C GLU A 205 -38.80 25.80 -43.08
N LEU A 206 -38.41 27.08 -42.93
CA LEU A 206 -39.21 28.13 -42.28
C LEU A 206 -39.94 28.99 -43.32
N ASP A 207 -40.86 28.42 -44.09
CA ASP A 207 -41.82 29.21 -44.87
C ASP A 207 -43.04 29.58 -44.02
N VAL A 208 -43.02 30.81 -43.50
CA VAL A 208 -44.10 31.43 -42.74
C VAL A 208 -45.12 32.00 -43.73
N SER A 209 -46.11 31.21 -44.12
CA SER A 209 -47.23 31.73 -44.93
C SER A 209 -48.58 31.24 -44.41
N GLY A 210 -49.40 32.21 -43.98
CA GLY A 210 -50.85 32.07 -43.88
C GLY A 210 -51.42 31.57 -42.56
N ASN A 211 -51.55 32.45 -41.57
CA ASN A 211 -52.85 32.59 -40.92
C ASN A 211 -53.05 34.01 -40.38
N GLN A 212 -53.80 34.78 -41.17
CA GLN A 212 -54.40 36.04 -40.78
C GLN A 212 -55.63 35.81 -39.88
N TYR A 213 -56.08 36.94 -39.31
CA TYR A 213 -57.38 37.22 -38.70
C TYR A 213 -57.54 36.84 -37.21
N MET A 214 -58.01 37.71 -36.32
CA MET A 214 -58.40 39.13 -36.35
C MET A 214 -58.77 39.51 -34.91
N GLY A 215 -58.48 40.77 -34.55
CA GLY A 215 -59.52 41.64 -33.98
C GLY A 215 -59.82 41.60 -32.48
N HIS A 216 -59.29 42.63 -31.80
CA HIS A 216 -60.05 43.62 -30.99
C HIS A 216 -60.68 43.17 -29.65
N ASN A 217 -60.72 43.96 -28.56
CA ASN A 217 -60.29 45.33 -28.28
C ASN A 217 -60.40 45.60 -26.77
N LYS A 218 -59.56 46.54 -26.29
CA LYS A 218 -59.82 47.59 -25.27
C LYS A 218 -60.10 47.23 -23.81
N SER A 219 -59.26 47.78 -22.93
CA SER A 219 -59.53 48.99 -22.11
C SER A 219 -58.62 48.96 -20.87
N SER A 220 -57.54 49.76 -20.76
CA SER A 220 -57.49 51.14 -20.21
C SER A 220 -58.26 51.27 -18.88
N TYR A 221 -57.69 51.65 -17.74
CA TYR A 221 -57.03 52.90 -17.29
C TYR A 221 -56.70 52.63 -15.78
N VAL A 222 -55.81 53.27 -15.02
CA VAL A 222 -54.97 54.49 -15.04
C VAL A 222 -53.69 54.11 -14.30
#